data_AF-A0A817V3K9-F1
#
_entry.id   AF-A0A817V3K9-F1
#
_cell.length_a   1.000
_cell.length_b   1.000
_cell.length_c   1.000
_cell.angle_alpha   90.00
_cell.angle_beta   90.00
_cell.angle_gamma   90.00
#
_symmetry.space_group_name_H-M   'P 1'
#
loop_
_entity.id
_entity.type
_entity.pdbx_description
1 polymer ?
#
loop_
_entity_poly.entity_id
_entity_poly.type
_entity_poly.pdbx_seq_one_letter_code
_entity_poly.pdbx_strand_id
1 'polypeptide(L)'
;MDKKIEDIANELVKTFKDKFNRDPDLLVLNAIQPIMYLLKREQNLSDFSESLKALLWKEKDVACLSQRQLVDKMMNISNRFLCRRLTLLLGKRNPIPMIQPPISTINNEHRFASNIIHAWDFTRPILLSFGIGKCNGKTSLVNSLFGANFEQSMNNNYFHGTCDVDFGYNFLERRSVNIADVHGIISIETLNRICQLFNGFLIHVQSAYFTSNTADVIQYLDLLSHPSYILLLIRDIVDEEDNKVQIAINKVNSVPLNCQIFYVPYVGDKINYKMKSTINDLRKQIFLKAIHFSHSNKQIIQNHLEQLMDTSQRKNIEQDKRFLDSIRSVLIHGKEDDYPLYSLFTRMCDTRLKIAKMNPYSADFQDEKLYDLQSTFFQIKAELEKQQRAGFKAVGQAFQLFFNLLQKKEDQLNNLNLLSIQLKHERDRKIQENLAAPFYEQLSLEIHWRNAILSSKNILDTEQKILIDAYHNYIIEGNPFEIVDGGNFEIQDEFLTKVMYLFRHEKFFIMSIIGPQSSGKSTLLNFLFGTLFDVREGRCTRGKSKRYELALDDRFSFLPFENELSSQHLKITLV
;
A
#
# COMPACT_ATOMS: atom_id res chain seq x y z
N MET A 1 1.69 7.76 29.04
CA MET A 1 0.23 7.49 29.13
C MET A 1 -0.29 7.45 27.71
N ASP A 2 -1.11 6.45 27.36
CA ASP A 2 -1.76 6.38 26.06
C ASP A 2 -2.68 7.59 25.88
N LYS A 3 -2.26 8.56 25.06
CA LYS A 3 -3.09 9.72 24.70
C LYS A 3 -4.19 9.25 23.76
N LYS A 4 -5.44 9.67 23.98
CA LYS A 4 -6.50 9.45 22.99
C LYS A 4 -6.19 10.28 21.74
N ILE A 5 -6.70 9.84 20.58
CA ILE A 5 -6.59 10.58 19.32
C ILE A 5 -7.05 12.04 19.49
N GLU A 6 -8.10 12.25 20.27
CA GLU A 6 -8.63 13.57 20.61
C GLU A 6 -7.64 14.41 21.44
N ASP A 7 -6.92 13.81 22.39
CA ASP A 7 -5.90 14.49 23.19
C ASP A 7 -4.73 14.94 22.32
N ILE A 8 -4.30 14.09 21.38
CA ILE A 8 -3.24 14.40 20.40
C ILE A 8 -3.69 15.55 19.50
N ALA A 9 -4.93 15.50 18.98
CA ALA A 9 -5.47 16.59 18.16
C ALA A 9 -5.53 17.92 18.96
N ASN A 10 -5.94 17.87 20.22
CA ASN A 10 -5.94 19.04 21.13
C ASN A 10 -4.54 19.63 21.31
N GLU A 11 -3.54 18.79 21.53
CA GLU A 11 -2.15 19.21 21.71
C GLU A 11 -1.55 19.82 20.43
N LEU A 12 -1.83 19.23 19.27
CA LEU A 12 -1.41 19.76 17.97
C LEU A 12 -2.00 21.16 17.75
N VAL A 13 -3.30 21.31 18.00
CA VAL A 13 -3.98 22.60 17.86
C VAL A 13 -3.46 23.61 18.89
N LYS A 14 -3.19 23.19 20.13
CA LYS A 14 -2.59 24.06 21.16
C LYS A 14 -1.19 24.54 20.76
N THR A 15 -0.33 23.63 20.32
CA THR A 15 1.03 23.96 19.85
C THR A 15 1.01 24.90 18.65
N PHE A 16 0.03 24.71 17.75
CA PHE A 16 -0.21 25.60 16.63
C PHE A 16 -0.67 27.00 17.08
N LYS A 17 -1.51 27.10 18.12
CA LYS A 17 -1.96 28.38 18.70
C LYS A 17 -0.83 29.16 19.36
N ASP A 18 0.04 28.46 20.08
CA ASP A 18 1.10 29.09 20.90
C ASP A 18 2.24 29.67 20.04
N LYS A 19 2.30 29.34 18.74
CA LYS A 19 3.30 29.88 17.81
C LYS A 19 2.83 31.17 17.15
N PHE A 20 3.71 32.19 17.20
CA PHE A 20 3.46 33.56 16.71
C PHE A 20 2.93 33.64 15.27
N ASN A 21 3.36 32.72 14.38
CA ASN A 21 3.00 32.76 12.96
C ASN A 21 1.81 31.88 12.55
N ARG A 22 1.27 31.03 13.45
CA ARG A 22 0.15 30.09 13.16
C ARG A 22 0.28 29.41 11.80
N ASP A 23 1.46 28.88 11.51
CA ASP A 23 1.81 28.29 10.21
C ASP A 23 1.09 26.94 9.99
N PRO A 24 0.18 26.83 9.01
CA PRO A 24 -0.55 25.58 8.75
C PRO A 24 0.35 24.43 8.30
N ASP A 25 1.50 24.72 7.70
CA ASP A 25 2.40 23.67 7.21
C ASP A 25 3.13 23.00 8.36
N LEU A 26 3.40 23.74 9.43
CA LEU A 26 3.90 23.18 10.68
C LEU A 26 2.86 22.31 11.38
N LEU A 27 1.57 22.69 11.36
CA LEU A 27 0.50 21.85 11.88
C LEU A 27 0.44 20.52 11.12
N VAL A 28 0.56 20.57 9.80
CA VAL A 28 0.63 19.37 8.94
C VAL A 28 1.86 18.52 9.28
N LEU A 29 3.03 19.14 9.44
CA LEU A 29 4.28 18.46 9.77
C LEU A 29 4.18 17.71 11.11
N ASN A 30 3.61 18.36 12.13
CA ASN A 30 3.37 17.72 13.42
C ASN A 30 2.27 16.64 13.37
N ALA A 31 1.35 16.74 12.41
CA ALA A 31 0.31 15.72 12.19
C ALA A 31 0.81 14.48 11.42
N ILE A 32 2.00 14.51 10.79
CA ILE A 32 2.55 13.37 10.03
C ILE A 32 2.63 12.12 10.91
N GLN A 33 3.19 12.22 12.11
CA GLN A 33 3.39 11.08 13.01
C GLN A 33 2.09 10.39 13.41
N PRO A 34 1.05 11.09 13.94
CA PRO A 34 -0.22 10.44 14.24
C PRO A 34 -0.92 9.89 12.99
N ILE A 35 -0.86 10.59 11.85
CA ILE A 35 -1.44 10.08 10.60
C ILE A 35 -0.75 8.79 10.15
N MET A 36 0.58 8.77 10.14
CA MET A 36 1.36 7.57 9.81
C MET A 36 1.07 6.42 10.75
N TYR A 37 0.88 6.71 12.04
CA TYR A 37 0.48 5.72 13.03
C TYR A 37 -0.88 5.08 12.70
N LEU A 38 -1.90 5.89 12.40
CA LEU A 38 -3.23 5.41 12.00
C LEU A 38 -3.19 4.61 10.69
N LEU A 39 -2.49 5.14 9.68
CA LEU A 39 -2.36 4.52 8.37
C LEU A 39 -1.66 3.16 8.42
N LYS A 40 -0.58 3.04 9.22
CA LYS A 40 0.13 1.76 9.42
C LYS A 40 -0.76 0.70 10.07
N ARG A 41 -1.70 1.11 10.93
CA ARG A 41 -2.69 0.25 11.59
C ARG A 41 -3.95 0.02 10.75
N GLU A 42 -3.95 0.46 9.50
CA GLU A 42 -5.10 0.36 8.60
C GLU A 42 -6.36 0.96 9.24
N GLN A 43 -6.22 2.15 9.83
CA GLN A 43 -7.34 2.92 10.38
C GLN A 43 -7.80 4.00 9.40
N ASN A 44 -9.08 4.36 9.52
CA ASN A 44 -9.64 5.48 8.77
C ASN A 44 -9.12 6.80 9.36
N LEU A 45 -8.75 7.74 8.49
CA LEU A 45 -8.29 9.07 8.89
C LEU A 45 -9.43 10.01 9.30
N SER A 46 -10.69 9.65 9.05
CA SER A 46 -11.86 10.44 9.43
C SER A 46 -11.85 10.79 10.90
N ASP A 47 -11.60 9.81 11.79
CA ASP A 47 -11.72 9.99 13.24
C ASP A 47 -10.76 11.06 13.76
N PHE A 48 -9.53 11.09 13.24
CA PHE A 48 -8.53 12.09 13.58
C PHE A 48 -8.77 13.44 12.89
N SER A 49 -9.08 13.41 11.59
CA SER A 49 -9.28 14.64 10.81
C SER A 49 -10.54 15.40 11.23
N GLU A 50 -11.62 14.71 11.59
CA GLU A 50 -12.84 15.30 12.15
C GLU A 50 -12.58 15.93 13.52
N SER A 51 -11.80 15.26 14.37
CA SER A 51 -11.39 15.81 15.66
C SER A 51 -10.57 17.10 15.50
N LEU A 52 -9.54 17.07 14.65
CA LEU A 52 -8.74 18.26 14.28
C LEU A 52 -9.62 19.38 13.75
N LYS A 53 -10.51 19.06 12.81
CA LYS A 53 -11.44 19.99 12.19
C LYS A 53 -12.36 20.65 13.22
N ALA A 54 -12.96 19.88 14.12
CA ALA A 54 -13.84 20.40 15.17
C ALA A 54 -13.11 21.36 16.12
N LEU A 55 -11.83 21.11 16.40
CA LEU A 55 -11.00 21.97 17.22
C LEU A 55 -10.58 23.25 16.50
N LEU A 56 -10.18 23.15 15.23
CA LEU A 56 -9.80 24.31 14.41
C LEU A 56 -10.98 25.22 14.10
N TRP A 57 -12.20 24.68 13.93
CA TRP A 57 -13.40 25.49 13.69
C TRP A 57 -13.67 26.48 14.83
N LYS A 58 -13.35 26.11 16.07
CA LYS A 58 -13.54 26.98 17.24
C LYS A 58 -12.63 28.21 17.22
N GLU A 59 -11.62 28.23 16.37
CA GLU A 59 -10.63 29.29 16.29
C GLU A 59 -10.98 30.33 15.24
N LYS A 60 -11.01 31.59 15.67
CA LYS A 60 -11.11 32.73 14.75
C LYS A 60 -9.77 32.87 14.03
N ASP A 61 -9.81 33.00 12.71
CA ASP A 61 -8.66 33.24 11.82
C ASP A 61 -7.79 32.01 11.49
N VAL A 62 -8.28 30.79 11.73
CA VAL A 62 -7.59 29.56 11.32
C VAL A 62 -8.38 28.86 10.23
N ALA A 63 -7.76 28.62 9.07
CA ALA A 63 -8.37 27.84 8.02
C ALA A 63 -8.62 26.41 8.51
N CYS A 64 -9.88 25.99 8.51
CA CYS A 64 -10.26 24.61 8.78
C CYS A 64 -9.59 23.69 7.76
N LEU A 65 -8.76 22.76 8.22
CA LEU A 65 -8.12 21.75 7.37
C LEU A 65 -9.04 20.53 7.22
N SER A 66 -9.51 20.29 6.00
CA SER A 66 -10.22 19.06 5.63
C SER A 66 -9.26 17.86 5.59
N GLN A 67 -9.79 16.63 5.64
CA GLN A 67 -8.96 15.42 5.51
C GLN A 67 -8.16 15.43 4.20
N ARG A 68 -8.80 15.81 3.09
CA ARG A 68 -8.14 15.95 1.80
C ARG A 68 -7.09 17.05 1.79
N GLN A 69 -7.31 18.20 2.44
CA GLN A 69 -6.30 19.26 2.52
C GLN A 69 -5.07 18.80 3.29
N LEU A 70 -5.29 18.07 4.38
CA LEU A 70 -4.23 17.47 5.19
C LEU A 70 -3.39 16.49 4.34
N VAL A 71 -4.05 15.57 3.61
CA VAL A 71 -3.35 14.62 2.73
C VAL A 71 -2.61 15.32 1.59
N ASP A 72 -3.23 16.28 0.89
CA ASP A 72 -2.57 16.98 -0.23
C ASP A 72 -1.34 17.77 0.25
N LYS A 73 -1.47 18.52 1.36
CA LYS A 73 -0.33 19.22 1.96
C LYS A 73 0.79 18.27 2.36
N MET A 74 0.47 17.14 3.02
CA MET A 74 1.46 16.13 3.37
C MET A 74 2.20 15.58 2.15
N MET A 75 1.46 15.27 1.07
CA MET A 75 2.06 14.77 -0.17
C MET A 75 2.95 15.83 -0.83
N ASN A 76 2.65 17.12 -0.68
CA ASN A 76 3.44 18.20 -1.26
C ASN A 76 4.76 18.46 -0.52
N ILE A 77 4.80 18.26 0.80
CA ILE A 77 6.02 18.44 1.62
C ILE A 77 6.89 17.18 1.71
N SER A 78 6.36 16.03 1.27
CA SER A 78 7.00 14.73 1.41
C SER A 78 7.97 14.43 0.26
N ASN A 79 9.05 13.70 0.56
CA ASN A 79 9.92 13.15 -0.47
C ASN A 79 9.23 12.00 -1.23
N ARG A 80 9.83 11.57 -2.34
CA ARG A 80 9.29 10.53 -3.21
C ARG A 80 8.96 9.22 -2.47
N PHE A 81 9.88 8.75 -1.61
CA PHE A 81 9.68 7.53 -0.83
C PHE A 81 8.46 7.64 0.09
N LEU A 82 8.34 8.74 0.83
CA LEU A 82 7.25 8.98 1.76
C LEU A 82 5.91 9.16 1.02
N CYS A 83 5.87 9.91 -0.09
CA CYS A 83 4.66 10.04 -0.92
C CYS A 83 4.13 8.70 -1.41
N ARG A 84 5.04 7.83 -1.87
CA ARG A 84 4.69 6.48 -2.29
C ARG A 84 4.20 5.63 -1.13
N ARG A 85 4.90 5.67 0.01
CA ARG A 85 4.50 4.92 1.21
C ARG A 85 3.13 5.38 1.72
N LEU A 86 2.89 6.68 1.78
CA LEU A 86 1.59 7.28 2.09
C LEU A 86 0.52 6.80 1.11
N THR A 87 0.80 6.82 -0.20
CA THR A 87 -0.13 6.36 -1.22
C THR A 87 -0.54 4.90 -1.00
N LEU A 88 0.44 4.01 -0.82
CA LEU A 88 0.17 2.59 -0.58
C LEU A 88 -0.60 2.34 0.73
N LEU A 89 -0.30 3.09 1.79
CA LEU A 89 -0.99 2.96 3.08
C LEU A 89 -2.41 3.54 3.04
N LEU A 90 -2.61 4.68 2.37
CA LEU A 90 -3.94 5.25 2.14
C LEU A 90 -4.82 4.22 1.44
N GLY A 91 -4.33 3.62 0.35
CA GLY A 91 -5.07 2.66 -0.47
C GLY A 91 -5.65 1.45 0.27
N LYS A 92 -5.18 1.17 1.49
CA LYS A 92 -5.73 0.10 2.32
C LYS A 92 -7.08 0.41 2.95
N ARG A 93 -7.41 1.68 3.23
CA ARG A 93 -8.63 2.08 3.96
C ARG A 93 -9.20 3.46 3.68
N ASN A 94 -8.43 4.27 2.98
CA ASN A 94 -8.74 5.67 2.72
C ASN A 94 -8.68 5.89 1.21
N PRO A 95 -9.49 6.81 0.67
CA PRO A 95 -9.37 7.23 -0.72
C PRO A 95 -7.96 7.77 -1.01
N ILE A 96 -7.43 7.39 -2.17
CA ILE A 96 -6.16 7.90 -2.68
C ILE A 96 -6.44 9.07 -3.62
N PRO A 97 -5.75 10.21 -3.47
CA PRO A 97 -5.86 11.31 -4.42
C PRO A 97 -5.36 10.90 -5.81
N MET A 98 -6.12 11.23 -6.85
CA MET A 98 -5.73 11.03 -8.26
C MET A 98 -5.57 12.37 -8.99
N ILE A 99 -6.55 13.25 -8.86
CA ILE A 99 -6.52 14.61 -9.36
C ILE A 99 -6.60 15.54 -8.16
N GLN A 100 -5.69 16.50 -8.08
CA GLN A 100 -5.54 17.42 -6.95
C GLN A 100 -5.60 18.88 -7.45
N PRO A 101 -5.93 19.84 -6.57
CA PRO A 101 -6.07 21.23 -6.96
C PRO A 101 -4.72 21.86 -7.35
N PRO A 102 -4.72 22.95 -8.13
CA PRO A 102 -3.49 23.62 -8.53
C PRO A 102 -2.67 24.09 -7.33
N ILE A 103 -1.34 24.01 -7.43
CA ILE A 103 -0.40 24.47 -6.38
C ILE A 103 -0.36 26.00 -6.33
N SER A 104 -0.51 26.66 -7.48
CA SER A 104 -0.46 28.12 -7.60
C SER A 104 -1.79 28.65 -8.14
N THR A 105 -2.20 29.83 -7.69
CA THR A 105 -3.37 30.53 -8.22
C THR A 105 -3.19 31.09 -9.62
N ILE A 106 -1.97 31.03 -10.17
CA ILE A 106 -1.62 31.56 -11.49
C ILE A 106 -1.95 30.54 -12.59
N ASN A 107 -1.72 29.25 -12.30
CA ASN A 107 -1.98 28.16 -13.23
C ASN A 107 -3.13 27.31 -12.69
N ASN A 108 -4.34 27.49 -13.24
CA ASN A 108 -5.57 26.84 -12.76
C ASN A 108 -5.70 25.36 -13.15
N GLU A 109 -4.65 24.75 -13.69
CA GLU A 109 -4.67 23.35 -14.07
C GLU A 109 -4.59 22.42 -12.85
N HIS A 110 -5.55 21.52 -12.74
CA HIS A 110 -5.49 20.44 -11.78
C HIS A 110 -4.27 19.54 -12.02
N ARG A 111 -3.62 19.17 -10.92
CA ARG A 111 -2.42 18.32 -10.91
C ARG A 111 -2.78 16.85 -10.81
N PHE A 112 -2.03 16.02 -11.52
CA PHE A 112 -2.15 14.57 -11.43
C PHE A 112 -1.23 14.02 -10.33
N ALA A 113 -1.79 13.22 -9.42
CA ALA A 113 -1.06 12.57 -8.33
C ALA A 113 -0.41 11.27 -8.83
N SER A 114 0.76 11.39 -9.47
CA SER A 114 1.43 10.29 -10.19
C SER A 114 1.68 9.02 -9.37
N ASN A 115 1.87 9.14 -8.05
CA ASN A 115 2.14 7.99 -7.17
C ASN A 115 1.02 6.94 -7.16
N ILE A 116 -0.21 7.31 -7.53
CA ILE A 116 -1.35 6.39 -7.62
C ILE A 116 -1.06 5.21 -8.56
N ILE A 117 -0.16 5.36 -9.55
CA ILE A 117 0.28 4.28 -10.44
C ILE A 117 0.81 3.05 -9.69
N HIS A 118 1.38 3.25 -8.50
CA HIS A 118 1.92 2.18 -7.67
C HIS A 118 0.86 1.46 -6.82
N ALA A 119 -0.28 2.12 -6.56
CA ALA A 119 -1.40 1.54 -5.83
C ALA A 119 -2.54 1.09 -6.76
N TRP A 120 -2.44 1.37 -8.06
CA TRP A 120 -3.47 1.05 -9.02
C TRP A 120 -3.72 -0.46 -9.11
N ASP A 121 -4.96 -0.86 -8.88
CA ASP A 121 -5.37 -2.25 -9.03
C ASP A 121 -5.81 -2.54 -10.47
N PHE A 122 -4.95 -3.25 -11.20
CA PHE A 122 -5.21 -3.69 -12.58
C PHE A 122 -6.07 -4.96 -12.66
N THR A 123 -6.41 -5.59 -11.53
CA THR A 123 -7.16 -6.85 -11.50
C THR A 123 -8.66 -6.67 -11.34
N ARG A 124 -9.11 -5.46 -10.99
CA ARG A 124 -10.53 -5.15 -10.77
C ARG A 124 -10.92 -3.90 -11.54
N PRO A 125 -12.15 -3.85 -12.06
CA PRO A 125 -12.63 -2.67 -12.76
C PRO A 125 -12.79 -1.49 -11.80
N ILE A 126 -12.67 -0.27 -12.33
CA ILE A 126 -12.89 0.97 -11.60
C ILE A 126 -14.04 1.74 -12.23
N LEU A 127 -15.03 2.11 -11.41
CA LEU A 127 -16.11 3.01 -11.80
C LEU A 127 -15.76 4.45 -11.45
N LEU A 128 -16.02 5.40 -12.33
CA LEU A 128 -15.93 6.84 -12.03
C LEU A 128 -17.32 7.40 -11.71
N SER A 129 -17.51 7.96 -10.52
CA SER A 129 -18.69 8.71 -10.14
C SER A 129 -18.46 10.21 -10.30
N PHE A 130 -19.35 10.89 -11.04
CA PHE A 130 -19.33 12.34 -11.18
C PHE A 130 -20.73 12.91 -11.38
N GLY A 131 -20.89 14.20 -11.07
CA GLY A 131 -22.14 14.93 -11.27
C GLY A 131 -22.10 15.78 -12.54
N ILE A 132 -23.25 15.88 -13.22
CA ILE A 132 -23.50 16.88 -14.27
C ILE A 132 -24.43 17.94 -13.68
N GLY A 133 -23.96 19.18 -13.65
CA GLY A 133 -24.59 20.24 -12.88
C GLY A 133 -24.44 20.04 -11.36
N LYS A 134 -25.12 20.88 -10.58
CA LYS A 134 -25.05 20.82 -9.12
C LYS A 134 -25.80 19.58 -8.62
N CYS A 135 -25.11 18.67 -7.93
CA CYS A 135 -25.70 17.45 -7.37
C CYS A 135 -25.34 17.30 -5.89
N ASN A 136 -26.25 17.69 -5.00
CA ASN A 136 -26.05 17.54 -3.57
C ASN A 136 -26.17 16.06 -3.14
N GLY A 137 -25.41 15.66 -2.10
CA GLY A 137 -25.47 14.31 -1.54
C GLY A 137 -24.92 13.20 -2.45
N LYS A 138 -24.19 13.55 -3.53
CA LYS A 138 -23.54 12.57 -4.43
C LYS A 138 -22.57 11.66 -3.66
N THR A 139 -21.58 12.26 -3.00
CA THR A 139 -20.55 11.52 -2.25
C THR A 139 -21.17 10.69 -1.12
N SER A 140 -22.21 11.19 -0.45
CA SER A 140 -22.96 10.45 0.56
C SER A 140 -23.66 9.21 -0.01
N LEU A 141 -24.23 9.31 -1.23
CA LEU A 141 -24.77 8.15 -1.94
C LEU A 141 -23.67 7.17 -2.32
N VAL A 142 -22.54 7.64 -2.86
CA VAL A 142 -21.42 6.78 -3.28
C VAL A 142 -20.86 6.01 -2.08
N ASN A 143 -20.59 6.69 -0.97
CA ASN A 143 -20.17 6.05 0.27
C ASN A 143 -21.20 5.01 0.74
N SER A 144 -22.49 5.35 0.66
CA SER A 144 -23.56 4.40 1.00
C SER A 144 -23.54 3.20 0.07
N LEU A 145 -23.50 3.37 -1.26
CA LEU A 145 -23.56 2.28 -2.24
C LEU A 145 -22.36 1.34 -2.16
N PHE A 146 -21.17 1.89 -1.95
CA PHE A 146 -19.94 1.11 -2.04
C PHE A 146 -19.29 0.85 -0.68
N GLY A 147 -19.81 1.36 0.44
CA GLY A 147 -19.10 1.31 1.73
C GLY A 147 -17.71 1.95 1.63
N ALA A 148 -17.62 3.04 0.87
CA ALA A 148 -16.42 3.83 0.66
C ALA A 148 -16.35 4.98 1.68
N ASN A 149 -15.17 5.57 1.82
CA ASN A 149 -14.88 6.59 2.84
C ASN A 149 -14.47 7.95 2.23
N PHE A 150 -15.14 8.39 1.16
CA PHE A 150 -14.87 9.70 0.57
C PHE A 150 -15.31 10.84 1.50
N GLU A 151 -14.44 11.85 1.66
CA GLU A 151 -14.79 13.05 2.41
C GLU A 151 -15.89 13.83 1.68
N GLN A 152 -17.01 14.09 2.36
CA GLN A 152 -18.12 14.83 1.78
C GLN A 152 -17.70 16.28 1.51
N SER A 153 -18.00 16.80 0.32
CA SER A 153 -17.67 18.18 -0.06
C SER A 153 -18.38 19.16 0.87
N MET A 154 -17.61 19.94 1.62
CA MET A 154 -18.08 21.18 2.24
C MET A 154 -18.24 22.26 1.14
N ASN A 155 -18.90 23.38 1.44
CA ASN A 155 -18.99 24.57 0.56
C ASN A 155 -17.62 25.19 0.15
N ASN A 156 -16.51 24.49 0.38
CA ASN A 156 -15.16 24.91 0.05
C ASN A 156 -14.85 24.51 -1.40
N ASN A 157 -14.66 25.51 -2.27
CA ASN A 157 -14.36 25.32 -3.69
C ASN A 157 -12.96 24.74 -3.96
N TYR A 158 -12.11 24.58 -2.93
CA TYR A 158 -10.73 24.13 -3.11
C TYR A 158 -10.61 22.79 -3.84
N PHE A 159 -11.49 21.82 -3.55
CA PHE A 159 -11.49 20.50 -4.21
C PHE A 159 -12.49 20.39 -5.37
N HIS A 160 -12.91 21.51 -5.95
CA HIS A 160 -13.78 21.45 -7.10
C HIS A 160 -13.04 20.87 -8.31
N GLY A 161 -13.59 19.85 -8.96
CA GLY A 161 -13.00 19.17 -10.12
C GLY A 161 -11.90 18.16 -9.76
N THR A 162 -11.68 17.86 -8.47
CA THR A 162 -10.67 16.88 -8.05
C THR A 162 -11.26 15.47 -8.03
N CYS A 163 -10.42 14.45 -7.96
CA CYS A 163 -10.85 13.05 -8.02
C CYS A 163 -10.01 12.19 -7.08
N ASP A 164 -10.68 11.37 -6.28
CA ASP A 164 -10.05 10.38 -5.41
C ASP A 164 -10.51 8.97 -5.79
N VAL A 165 -9.71 7.94 -5.49
CA VAL A 165 -9.99 6.54 -5.81
C VAL A 165 -9.94 5.68 -4.55
N ASP A 166 -10.97 4.86 -4.34
CA ASP A 166 -11.07 3.88 -3.26
C ASP A 166 -11.04 2.47 -3.86
N PHE A 167 -9.97 1.73 -3.52
CA PHE A 167 -9.68 0.37 -4.01
C PHE A 167 -10.40 -0.75 -3.23
N GLY A 168 -11.33 -0.38 -2.35
CA GLY A 168 -12.30 -1.29 -1.75
C GLY A 168 -11.73 -2.32 -0.78
N TYR A 169 -10.58 -2.02 -0.19
CA TYR A 169 -10.02 -2.75 0.92
C TYR A 169 -10.78 -2.35 2.21
N ASN A 170 -11.71 -3.20 2.64
CA ASN A 170 -12.44 -3.06 3.90
C ASN A 170 -12.06 -4.22 4.86
N PHE A 171 -12.56 -4.20 6.11
CA PHE A 171 -12.28 -5.26 7.10
C PHE A 171 -12.99 -6.58 6.75
N LEU A 172 -13.91 -6.51 5.80
CA LEU A 172 -14.67 -7.62 5.21
C LEU A 172 -14.04 -8.03 3.86
N GLU A 173 -14.74 -8.91 3.13
CA GLU A 173 -14.35 -9.26 1.76
C GLU A 173 -14.17 -8.02 0.87
N ARG A 174 -13.08 -8.05 0.11
CA ARG A 174 -12.71 -6.96 -0.80
C ARG A 174 -13.75 -6.79 -1.91
N ARG A 175 -14.18 -5.56 -2.17
CA ARG A 175 -15.22 -5.24 -3.18
C ARG A 175 -14.82 -5.63 -4.60
N SER A 176 -15.69 -6.29 -5.36
CA SER A 176 -15.40 -6.70 -6.75
C SER A 176 -15.15 -5.53 -7.71
N VAL A 177 -15.49 -4.30 -7.30
CA VAL A 177 -15.31 -3.06 -8.07
C VAL A 177 -14.68 -1.98 -7.20
N ASN A 178 -13.69 -1.31 -7.77
CA ASN A 178 -13.13 -0.08 -7.21
C ASN A 178 -13.98 1.12 -7.65
N ILE A 179 -13.96 2.20 -6.88
CA ILE A 179 -14.77 3.38 -7.14
C ILE A 179 -13.90 4.62 -7.07
N ALA A 180 -14.09 5.54 -7.99
CA ALA A 180 -13.51 6.87 -7.97
C ALA A 180 -14.63 7.89 -7.82
N ASP A 181 -14.41 8.93 -7.02
CA ASP A 181 -15.37 10.01 -6.81
C ASP A 181 -14.78 11.35 -7.24
N VAL A 182 -15.46 12.03 -8.14
CA VAL A 182 -15.18 13.41 -8.51
C VAL A 182 -15.83 14.34 -7.51
N HIS A 183 -15.08 15.30 -7.00
CA HIS A 183 -15.58 16.32 -6.07
C HIS A 183 -16.00 17.57 -6.81
N GLY A 184 -17.19 18.11 -6.50
CA GLY A 184 -17.76 19.22 -7.26
C GLY A 184 -18.12 18.81 -8.69
N ILE A 185 -17.88 19.71 -9.65
CA ILE A 185 -18.17 19.49 -11.08
C ILE A 185 -16.84 19.26 -11.82
N ILE A 186 -16.78 18.18 -12.60
CA ILE A 186 -15.63 17.90 -13.49
C ILE A 186 -15.78 18.66 -14.81
N SER A 187 -14.71 19.32 -15.25
CA SER A 187 -14.69 19.92 -16.58
C SER A 187 -14.62 18.83 -17.65
N ILE A 188 -15.22 19.11 -18.82
CA ILE A 188 -15.16 18.22 -19.99
C ILE A 188 -13.71 17.90 -20.38
N GLU A 189 -12.82 18.88 -20.30
CA GLU A 189 -11.39 18.70 -20.56
C GLU A 189 -10.76 17.68 -19.61
N THR A 190 -11.00 17.81 -18.31
CA THR A 190 -10.48 16.88 -17.30
C THR A 190 -11.07 15.49 -17.49
N LEU A 191 -12.38 15.40 -17.75
CA LEU A 191 -13.04 14.12 -18.01
C LEU A 191 -12.47 13.43 -19.24
N ASN A 192 -12.29 14.15 -20.35
CA ASN A 192 -11.71 13.64 -21.59
C ASN A 192 -10.28 13.12 -21.37
N ARG A 193 -9.51 13.78 -20.49
CA ARG A 193 -8.16 13.33 -20.11
C ARG A 193 -8.17 12.01 -19.35
N ILE A 194 -9.16 11.74 -18.49
CA ILE A 194 -9.12 10.60 -17.55
C ILE A 194 -10.10 9.48 -17.86
N CYS A 195 -11.09 9.68 -18.72
CA CYS A 195 -12.20 8.73 -18.92
C CYS A 195 -11.71 7.32 -19.31
N GLN A 196 -10.64 7.22 -20.09
CA GLN A 196 -10.06 5.95 -20.54
C GLN A 196 -9.46 5.10 -19.40
N LEU A 197 -9.26 5.67 -18.21
CA LEU A 197 -8.79 4.93 -17.03
C LEU A 197 -9.89 4.05 -16.42
N PHE A 198 -11.16 4.34 -16.71
CA PHE A 198 -12.31 3.76 -16.02
C PHE A 198 -13.06 2.76 -16.90
N ASN A 199 -13.57 1.71 -16.28
CA ASN A 199 -14.33 0.65 -16.94
C ASN A 199 -15.81 1.00 -17.07
N GLY A 200 -16.27 1.98 -16.30
CA GLY A 200 -17.63 2.48 -16.35
C GLY A 200 -17.83 3.77 -15.56
N PHE A 201 -19.01 4.33 -15.71
CA PHE A 201 -19.36 5.67 -15.26
C PHE A 201 -20.69 5.66 -14.50
N LEU A 202 -20.67 6.23 -13.30
CA LEU A 202 -21.85 6.49 -12.49
C LEU A 202 -22.14 7.99 -12.54
N ILE A 203 -23.07 8.38 -13.40
CA ILE A 203 -23.33 9.78 -13.72
C ILE A 203 -24.52 10.25 -12.90
N HIS A 204 -24.37 11.31 -12.12
CA HIS A 204 -25.44 11.85 -11.30
C HIS A 204 -25.97 13.15 -11.93
N VAL A 205 -27.28 13.26 -12.08
CA VAL A 205 -27.92 14.50 -12.54
C VAL A 205 -29.21 14.74 -11.77
N GLN A 206 -29.42 15.96 -11.28
CA GLN A 206 -30.71 16.32 -10.67
C GLN A 206 -31.80 16.39 -11.73
N SER A 207 -32.99 15.88 -11.41
CA SER A 207 -34.14 15.85 -12.34
C SER A 207 -34.46 17.24 -12.95
N ALA A 208 -34.43 18.29 -12.13
CA ALA A 208 -34.63 19.67 -12.59
C ALA A 208 -33.55 20.13 -13.59
N TYR A 209 -32.28 19.79 -13.35
CA TYR A 209 -31.19 20.11 -14.28
C TYR A 209 -31.29 19.30 -15.57
N PHE A 210 -31.59 18.00 -15.45
CA PHE A 210 -31.69 17.07 -16.56
C PHE A 210 -32.73 17.49 -17.60
N THR A 211 -33.90 17.95 -17.13
CA THR A 211 -35.00 18.38 -18.00
C THR A 211 -34.74 19.70 -18.71
N SER A 212 -33.97 20.60 -18.09
CA SER A 212 -33.64 21.91 -18.65
C SER A 212 -32.38 21.91 -19.52
N ASN A 213 -31.42 21.03 -19.24
CA ASN A 213 -30.08 21.04 -19.85
C ASN A 213 -29.71 19.66 -20.43
N THR A 214 -30.65 19.03 -21.14
CA THR A 214 -30.42 17.69 -21.73
C THR A 214 -29.26 17.68 -22.74
N ALA A 215 -29.00 18.81 -23.42
CA ALA A 215 -27.89 18.95 -24.35
C ALA A 215 -26.52 18.78 -23.66
N ASP A 216 -26.34 19.37 -22.48
CA ASP A 216 -25.11 19.21 -21.69
C ASP A 216 -24.89 17.74 -21.35
N VAL A 217 -25.95 17.05 -20.91
CA VAL A 217 -25.86 15.62 -20.54
C VAL A 217 -25.45 14.77 -21.75
N ILE A 218 -26.02 15.04 -22.92
CA ILE A 218 -25.62 14.39 -24.18
C ILE A 218 -24.15 14.67 -24.49
N GLN A 219 -23.69 15.91 -24.35
CA GLN A 219 -22.28 16.27 -24.57
C GLN A 219 -21.33 15.46 -23.66
N TYR A 220 -21.68 15.28 -22.39
CA TYR A 220 -20.90 14.44 -21.48
C TYR A 220 -20.94 12.96 -21.89
N LEU A 221 -22.09 12.46 -22.33
CA LEU A 221 -22.26 11.06 -22.75
C LEU A 221 -21.49 10.75 -24.04
N ASP A 222 -21.45 11.66 -25.01
CA ASP A 222 -20.72 11.49 -26.28
C ASP A 222 -19.21 11.28 -26.06
N LEU A 223 -18.65 11.90 -25.02
CA LEU A 223 -17.25 11.71 -24.61
C LEU A 223 -16.97 10.29 -24.08
N LEU A 224 -17.99 9.54 -23.70
CA LEU A 224 -17.89 8.22 -23.09
C LEU A 224 -18.14 7.08 -24.09
N SER A 225 -18.08 7.36 -25.40
CA SER A 225 -18.44 6.46 -26.52
C SER A 225 -17.57 5.20 -26.72
N HIS A 226 -16.65 4.91 -25.79
CA HIS A 226 -15.92 3.66 -25.71
C HIS A 226 -16.80 2.54 -25.09
N PRO A 227 -16.47 1.24 -25.23
CA PRO A 227 -17.23 0.15 -24.62
C PRO A 227 -17.09 0.23 -23.09
N SER A 228 -17.91 1.06 -22.47
CA SER A 228 -17.89 1.38 -21.05
C SER A 228 -19.30 1.20 -20.50
N TYR A 229 -19.38 0.68 -19.28
CA TYR A 229 -20.66 0.59 -18.58
C TYR A 229 -21.10 1.98 -18.14
N ILE A 230 -22.23 2.50 -18.64
CA ILE A 230 -22.73 3.82 -18.26
C ILE A 230 -24.04 3.67 -17.50
N LEU A 231 -24.09 4.21 -16.27
CA LEU A 231 -25.29 4.28 -15.44
C LEU A 231 -25.60 5.74 -15.09
N LEU A 232 -26.66 6.26 -15.70
CA LEU A 232 -27.19 7.60 -15.44
C LEU A 232 -28.22 7.55 -14.30
N LEU A 233 -27.85 8.14 -13.17
CA LEU A 233 -28.71 8.32 -12.02
C LEU A 233 -29.44 9.66 -12.11
N ILE A 234 -30.74 9.61 -12.38
CA ILE A 234 -31.61 10.80 -12.29
C ILE A 234 -32.05 10.92 -10.83
N ARG A 235 -31.64 12.02 -10.20
CA ARG A 235 -31.74 12.28 -8.76
C ARG A 235 -32.92 13.18 -8.44
N ASP A 236 -33.40 13.10 -7.22
CA ASP A 236 -34.42 14.00 -6.66
C ASP A 236 -35.74 13.96 -7.45
N ILE A 237 -36.10 12.77 -7.94
CA ILE A 237 -37.37 12.57 -8.64
C ILE A 237 -38.52 12.56 -7.66
N VAL A 238 -39.54 13.36 -7.97
CA VAL A 238 -40.82 13.42 -7.26
C VAL A 238 -41.84 12.49 -7.95
N ASP A 239 -41.85 12.47 -9.28
CA ASP A 239 -42.70 11.62 -10.12
C ASP A 239 -41.91 11.09 -11.33
N GLU A 240 -41.88 9.77 -11.50
CA GLU A 240 -41.20 9.09 -12.62
C GLU A 240 -41.95 9.26 -13.95
N GLU A 241 -43.26 9.56 -13.89
CA GLU A 241 -44.12 9.76 -15.06
C GLU A 241 -44.15 11.22 -15.54
N ASP A 242 -43.31 12.10 -14.97
CA ASP A 242 -43.22 13.49 -15.43
C ASP A 242 -42.84 13.54 -16.93
N ASN A 243 -43.78 14.06 -17.74
CA ASN A 243 -43.62 14.20 -19.18
C ASN A 243 -42.32 14.89 -19.58
N LYS A 244 -41.82 15.86 -18.81
CA LYS A 244 -40.55 16.56 -19.11
C LYS A 244 -39.35 15.63 -18.94
N VAL A 245 -39.38 14.78 -17.92
CA VAL A 245 -38.33 13.77 -17.68
C VAL A 245 -38.35 12.74 -18.79
N GLN A 246 -39.53 12.26 -19.19
CA GLN A 246 -39.66 11.29 -20.30
C GLN A 246 -39.20 11.85 -21.65
N ILE A 247 -39.50 13.13 -21.95
CA ILE A 247 -38.98 13.80 -23.16
C ILE A 247 -37.45 13.88 -23.13
N ALA A 248 -36.86 14.24 -21.99
CA ALA A 248 -35.40 14.30 -21.85
C ALA A 248 -34.76 12.91 -21.99
N ILE A 249 -35.39 11.86 -21.46
CA ILE A 249 -34.96 10.47 -21.61
C ILE A 249 -34.98 10.04 -23.07
N ASN A 250 -36.05 10.34 -23.81
CA ASN A 250 -36.14 9.98 -25.23
C ASN A 250 -35.02 10.63 -26.05
N LYS A 251 -34.60 11.85 -25.69
CA LYS A 251 -33.43 12.50 -26.30
C LYS A 251 -32.13 11.77 -25.96
N VAL A 252 -31.92 11.37 -24.72
CA VAL A 252 -30.72 10.61 -24.32
C VAL A 252 -30.68 9.22 -24.97
N ASN A 253 -31.80 8.50 -24.99
CA ASN A 253 -31.91 7.18 -25.61
C ASN A 253 -31.75 7.23 -27.14
N SER A 254 -31.91 8.40 -27.76
CA SER A 254 -31.64 8.57 -29.19
C SER A 254 -30.14 8.57 -29.53
N VAL A 255 -29.27 8.72 -28.53
CA VAL A 255 -27.82 8.60 -28.67
C VAL A 255 -27.45 7.11 -28.64
N PRO A 256 -26.64 6.60 -29.59
CA PRO A 256 -26.29 5.18 -29.71
C PRO A 256 -25.26 4.73 -28.66
N LEU A 257 -25.54 4.97 -27.38
CA LEU A 257 -24.73 4.60 -26.23
C LEU A 257 -25.48 3.57 -25.39
N ASN A 258 -24.76 2.58 -24.85
CA ASN A 258 -25.31 1.62 -23.90
C ASN A 258 -25.43 2.26 -22.50
N CYS A 259 -26.30 3.26 -22.39
CA CYS A 259 -26.59 3.99 -21.17
C CYS A 259 -27.81 3.40 -20.48
N GLN A 260 -27.65 3.03 -19.21
CA GLN A 260 -28.76 2.60 -18.36
C GLN A 260 -29.20 3.76 -17.49
N ILE A 261 -30.52 3.95 -17.36
CA ILE A 261 -31.09 5.00 -16.54
C ILE A 261 -31.66 4.37 -15.27
N PHE A 262 -31.38 4.97 -14.13
CA PHE A 262 -31.91 4.55 -12.84
C PHE A 262 -32.39 5.77 -12.05
N TYR A 263 -33.58 5.65 -11.46
CA TYR A 263 -34.20 6.72 -10.70
C TYR A 263 -33.85 6.64 -9.24
N VAL A 264 -33.41 7.76 -8.67
CA VAL A 264 -33.14 7.87 -7.24
C VAL A 264 -34.03 8.96 -6.66
N PRO A 265 -34.95 8.60 -5.73
CA PRO A 265 -35.83 9.58 -5.10
C PRO A 265 -35.04 10.58 -4.26
N TYR A 266 -35.67 11.69 -3.90
CA TYR A 266 -35.04 12.75 -3.10
C TYR A 266 -34.36 12.21 -1.84
N VAL A 267 -33.06 12.48 -1.73
CA VAL A 267 -32.23 12.07 -0.59
C VAL A 267 -32.20 13.22 0.41
N GLY A 268 -33.25 13.36 1.20
CA GLY A 268 -33.21 14.15 2.44
C GLY A 268 -32.48 13.40 3.56
N ASP A 269 -32.20 14.09 4.69
CA ASP A 269 -31.41 13.56 5.81
C ASP A 269 -31.99 12.33 6.54
N LYS A 270 -33.18 11.83 6.16
CA LYS A 270 -33.82 10.64 6.76
C LYS A 270 -33.98 9.52 5.75
N ILE A 271 -33.17 8.48 5.92
CA ILE A 271 -33.25 7.23 5.15
C ILE A 271 -34.54 6.48 5.53
N ASN A 272 -35.58 6.55 4.69
CA ASN A 272 -36.78 5.71 4.85
C ASN A 272 -36.55 4.29 4.27
N TYR A 273 -37.34 3.30 4.69
CA TYR A 273 -37.25 1.89 4.28
C TYR A 273 -37.28 1.70 2.75
N LYS A 274 -38.16 2.43 2.05
CA LYS A 274 -38.27 2.43 0.59
C LYS A 274 -36.94 2.83 -0.07
N MET A 275 -36.25 3.84 0.47
CA MET A 275 -34.96 4.31 -0.03
C MET A 275 -33.84 3.27 0.19
N LYS A 276 -33.85 2.59 1.33
CA LYS A 276 -32.89 1.50 1.62
C LYS A 276 -33.05 0.34 0.63
N SER A 277 -34.29 0.01 0.25
CA SER A 277 -34.56 -0.99 -0.80
C SER A 277 -33.99 -0.54 -2.15
N THR A 278 -34.32 0.67 -2.60
CA THR A 278 -33.83 1.21 -3.88
C THR A 278 -32.30 1.26 -3.94
N ILE A 279 -31.63 1.70 -2.87
CA ILE A 279 -30.15 1.71 -2.79
C ILE A 279 -29.59 0.30 -2.85
N ASN A 280 -30.21 -0.67 -2.17
CA ASN A 280 -29.78 -2.06 -2.21
C ASN A 280 -29.97 -2.69 -3.61
N ASP A 281 -31.06 -2.37 -4.29
CA ASP A 281 -31.32 -2.87 -5.65
C ASP A 281 -30.34 -2.26 -6.66
N LEU A 282 -30.09 -0.95 -6.57
CA LEU A 282 -29.05 -0.28 -7.34
C LEU A 282 -27.68 -0.91 -7.09
N ARG A 283 -27.34 -1.12 -5.82
CA ARG A 283 -26.08 -1.78 -5.42
C ARG A 283 -25.96 -3.17 -6.06
N LYS A 284 -27.01 -4.01 -5.97
CA LYS A 284 -27.03 -5.35 -6.57
C LYS A 284 -26.83 -5.28 -8.08
N GLN A 285 -27.52 -4.38 -8.79
CA GLN A 285 -27.38 -4.24 -10.23
C GLN A 285 -25.96 -3.86 -10.65
N ILE A 286 -25.34 -2.90 -9.94
CA ILE A 286 -23.96 -2.49 -10.20
C ILE A 286 -23.01 -3.68 -10.03
N PHE A 287 -23.08 -4.38 -8.90
CA PHE A 287 -22.17 -5.50 -8.62
C PHE A 287 -22.41 -6.75 -9.49
N LEU A 288 -23.65 -7.00 -9.93
CA LEU A 288 -23.95 -8.08 -10.88
C LEU A 288 -23.33 -7.78 -12.25
N LYS A 289 -23.48 -6.55 -12.75
CA LYS A 289 -22.95 -6.15 -14.06
C LYS A 289 -21.44 -5.97 -14.06
N ALA A 290 -20.87 -5.64 -12.92
CA ALA A 290 -19.44 -5.46 -12.72
C ALA A 290 -18.56 -6.63 -13.17
N ILE A 291 -19.06 -7.85 -13.02
CA ILE A 291 -18.34 -9.08 -13.42
C ILE A 291 -18.06 -9.08 -14.93
N HIS A 292 -18.91 -8.40 -15.71
CA HIS A 292 -18.81 -8.31 -17.16
C HIS A 292 -18.06 -7.06 -17.63
N PHE A 293 -17.57 -6.22 -16.73
CA PHE A 293 -16.76 -5.07 -17.14
C PHE A 293 -15.49 -5.60 -17.80
N SER A 294 -15.23 -5.15 -19.04
CA SER A 294 -14.01 -5.52 -19.76
C SER A 294 -12.82 -5.15 -18.91
N HIS A 295 -11.97 -6.13 -18.59
CA HIS A 295 -10.74 -5.85 -17.86
C HIS A 295 -9.84 -5.05 -18.79
N SER A 296 -9.53 -3.83 -18.39
CA SER A 296 -8.64 -2.99 -19.18
C SER A 296 -7.26 -3.63 -19.22
N ASN A 297 -6.64 -3.67 -20.40
CA ASN A 297 -5.27 -4.16 -20.53
C ASN A 297 -4.35 -3.30 -19.65
N LYS A 298 -3.64 -3.95 -18.72
CA LYS A 298 -2.69 -3.31 -17.80
C LYS A 298 -1.76 -2.33 -18.51
N GLN A 299 -1.23 -2.70 -19.68
CA GLN A 299 -0.30 -1.86 -20.44
C GLN A 299 -0.99 -0.58 -20.95
N ILE A 300 -2.24 -0.68 -21.41
CA ILE A 300 -3.00 0.46 -21.91
C ILE A 300 -3.24 1.45 -20.76
N ILE A 301 -3.70 0.98 -19.61
CA ILE A 301 -3.94 1.83 -18.44
C ILE A 301 -2.66 2.46 -17.93
N GLN A 302 -1.56 1.70 -17.85
CA GLN A 302 -0.26 2.25 -17.46
C GLN A 302 0.21 3.36 -18.41
N ASN A 303 0.11 3.13 -19.72
CA ASN A 303 0.46 4.15 -20.72
C ASN A 303 -0.40 5.41 -20.54
N HIS A 304 -1.70 5.25 -20.30
CA HIS A 304 -2.63 6.38 -20.09
C HIS A 304 -2.32 7.15 -18.81
N LEU A 305 -2.03 6.45 -17.70
CA LEU A 305 -1.59 7.08 -16.44
C LEU A 305 -0.29 7.87 -16.65
N GLU A 306 0.68 7.32 -17.39
CA GLU A 306 1.95 8.00 -17.70
C GLU A 306 1.74 9.24 -18.60
N GLN A 307 0.77 9.23 -19.50
CA GLN A 307 0.41 10.40 -20.31
C GLN A 307 -0.14 11.56 -19.46
N LEU A 308 -0.78 11.28 -18.32
CA LEU A 308 -1.25 12.31 -17.39
C LEU A 308 -0.14 12.95 -16.56
N MET A 309 1.04 12.32 -16.51
CA MET A 309 2.17 12.79 -15.72
C MET A 309 2.94 13.92 -16.43
N ASP A 310 3.49 14.84 -15.63
CA ASP A 310 4.42 15.86 -16.12
C ASP A 310 5.82 15.25 -16.44
N THR A 311 6.70 16.05 -17.03
CA THR A 311 8.04 15.60 -17.47
C THR A 311 8.91 15.12 -16.30
N SER A 312 8.78 15.73 -15.12
CA SER A 312 9.55 15.34 -13.93
C SER A 312 9.03 14.03 -13.35
N GLN A 313 7.71 13.89 -13.26
CA GLN A 313 7.04 12.67 -12.82
C GLN A 313 7.35 11.48 -13.75
N ARG A 314 7.35 11.68 -15.08
CA ARG A 314 7.74 10.62 -16.04
C ARG A 314 9.18 10.20 -15.87
N LYS A 315 10.11 11.14 -15.69
CA LYS A 315 11.53 10.83 -15.41
C LYS A 315 11.67 9.97 -14.15
N ASN A 316 10.92 10.28 -13.10
CA ASN A 316 10.91 9.48 -11.89
C ASN A 316 10.46 8.04 -12.18
N ILE A 317 9.33 7.84 -12.86
CA ILE A 317 8.83 6.51 -13.22
C ILE A 317 9.82 5.74 -14.12
N GLU A 318 10.44 6.42 -15.09
CA GLU A 318 11.48 5.81 -15.94
C GLU A 318 12.71 5.37 -15.13
N GLN A 319 13.14 6.15 -14.14
CA GLN A 319 14.22 5.77 -13.23
C GLN A 319 13.86 4.50 -12.45
N ASP A 320 12.64 4.40 -11.93
CA ASP A 320 12.17 3.19 -11.23
C ASP A 320 12.16 1.97 -12.16
N LYS A 321 11.68 2.14 -13.40
CA LYS A 321 11.67 1.07 -14.41
C LYS A 321 13.09 0.60 -14.73
N ARG A 322 14.01 1.53 -15.02
CA ARG A 322 15.43 1.22 -15.30
C ARG A 322 16.10 0.51 -14.14
N PHE A 323 15.82 0.96 -12.91
CA PHE A 323 16.32 0.30 -11.71
C PHE A 323 15.79 -1.14 -11.61
N LEU A 324 14.48 -1.35 -11.73
CA LEU A 324 13.89 -2.69 -11.69
C LEU A 324 14.45 -3.59 -12.79
N ASP A 325 14.57 -3.09 -14.02
CA ASP A 325 15.13 -3.83 -15.14
C ASP A 325 16.58 -4.25 -14.89
N SER A 326 17.38 -3.38 -14.25
CA SER A 326 18.80 -3.66 -13.93
C SER A 326 18.99 -4.80 -12.91
N ILE A 327 18.00 -5.06 -12.07
CA ILE A 327 18.06 -6.11 -11.04
C ILE A 327 17.17 -7.32 -11.34
N ARG A 328 16.29 -7.23 -12.34
CA ARG A 328 15.18 -8.17 -12.57
C ARG A 328 15.67 -9.61 -12.76
N SER A 329 16.68 -9.82 -13.60
CA SER A 329 17.14 -11.18 -13.93
C SER A 329 17.73 -11.94 -12.74
N VAL A 330 18.23 -11.25 -11.71
CA VAL A 330 19.02 -11.87 -10.63
C VAL A 330 18.34 -11.70 -9.27
N LEU A 331 17.89 -10.50 -8.90
CA LEU A 331 17.26 -10.31 -7.60
C LEU A 331 15.79 -10.77 -7.63
N ILE A 332 15.08 -10.54 -8.74
CA ILE A 332 13.65 -10.90 -8.85
C ILE A 332 13.48 -12.32 -9.43
N HIS A 333 14.20 -12.64 -10.50
CA HIS A 333 14.13 -13.93 -11.21
C HIS A 333 15.33 -14.84 -10.96
N GLY A 334 16.09 -14.58 -9.89
CA GLY A 334 17.32 -15.31 -9.58
C GLY A 334 17.11 -16.79 -9.34
N LYS A 335 18.20 -17.53 -9.48
CA LYS A 335 18.33 -18.97 -9.23
C LYS A 335 19.34 -19.22 -8.12
N GLU A 336 19.42 -20.44 -7.60
CA GLU A 336 20.37 -20.79 -6.54
C GLU A 336 21.83 -20.44 -6.87
N ASP A 337 22.23 -20.56 -8.14
CA ASP A 337 23.59 -20.23 -8.62
C ASP A 337 23.95 -18.75 -8.46
N ASP A 338 22.96 -17.85 -8.41
CA ASP A 338 23.18 -16.43 -8.15
C ASP A 338 23.55 -16.15 -6.68
N TYR A 339 23.31 -17.14 -5.80
CA TYR A 339 23.48 -17.11 -4.34
C TYR A 339 24.43 -18.23 -3.86
N PRO A 340 25.66 -18.33 -4.37
CA PRO A 340 26.54 -19.47 -4.14
C PRO A 340 26.80 -19.76 -2.65
N LEU A 341 27.14 -18.75 -1.84
CA LEU A 341 27.37 -18.91 -0.41
C LEU A 341 26.09 -19.24 0.35
N TYR A 342 25.00 -18.54 0.07
CA TYR A 342 23.73 -18.75 0.77
C TYR A 342 23.08 -20.10 0.41
N SER A 343 23.23 -20.57 -0.82
CA SER A 343 22.78 -21.91 -1.25
C SER A 343 23.55 -23.01 -0.52
N LEU A 344 24.89 -22.92 -0.48
CA LEU A 344 25.73 -23.85 0.29
C LEU A 344 25.37 -23.85 1.78
N PHE A 345 25.19 -22.66 2.36
CA PHE A 345 24.79 -22.50 3.76
C PHE A 345 23.42 -23.11 4.06
N THR A 346 22.43 -22.88 3.20
CA THR A 346 21.08 -23.45 3.36
C THR A 346 21.12 -24.98 3.29
N ARG A 347 21.86 -25.54 2.32
CA ARG A 347 22.08 -27.00 2.20
C ARG A 347 22.78 -27.59 3.43
N MET A 348 23.77 -26.87 3.99
CA MET A 348 24.46 -27.26 5.23
C MET A 348 23.47 -27.32 6.40
N CYS A 349 22.63 -26.29 6.57
CA CYS A 349 21.65 -26.21 7.65
C CYS A 349 20.56 -27.28 7.51
N ASP A 350 20.04 -27.50 6.30
CA ASP A 350 19.10 -28.59 6.00
C ASP A 350 19.67 -29.96 6.35
N THR A 351 20.95 -30.19 6.04
CA THR A 351 21.63 -31.46 6.35
C THR A 351 21.80 -31.61 7.87
N ARG A 352 22.22 -30.55 8.57
CA ARG A 352 22.31 -30.50 10.05
C ARG A 352 20.97 -30.81 10.71
N LEU A 353 19.88 -30.24 10.20
CA LEU A 353 18.52 -30.49 10.70
C LEU A 353 18.07 -31.94 10.47
N LYS A 354 18.42 -32.55 9.34
CA LYS A 354 18.14 -33.98 9.08
C LYS A 354 18.88 -34.87 10.06
N ILE A 355 20.15 -34.57 10.35
CA ILE A 355 20.95 -35.30 11.35
C ILE A 355 20.32 -35.15 12.74
N ALA A 356 19.95 -33.94 13.15
CA ALA A 356 19.37 -33.68 14.47
C ALA A 356 18.00 -34.38 14.72
N LYS A 357 17.27 -34.72 13.65
CA LYS A 357 16.00 -35.46 13.72
C LYS A 357 16.21 -36.98 13.82
N MET A 358 17.41 -37.48 13.58
CA MET A 358 17.72 -38.89 13.78
C MET A 358 17.88 -39.14 15.28
N ASN A 359 17.32 -40.24 15.76
CA ASN A 359 17.44 -40.61 17.17
C ASN A 359 18.88 -41.11 17.43
N PRO A 360 19.68 -40.39 18.23
CA PRO A 360 21.07 -40.76 18.48
C PRO A 360 21.21 -42.07 19.27
N TYR A 361 20.12 -42.57 19.87
CA TYR A 361 20.11 -43.79 20.69
C TYR A 361 19.50 -45.01 20.00
N SER A 362 18.96 -44.87 18.79
CA SER A 362 18.49 -46.01 17.97
C SER A 362 19.28 -46.17 16.68
N ALA A 363 20.28 -45.32 16.44
CA ALA A 363 21.24 -45.51 15.37
C ALA A 363 22.25 -46.56 15.85
N ASP A 364 22.07 -47.81 15.44
CA ASP A 364 23.16 -48.79 15.49
C ASP A 364 24.36 -48.21 14.73
N PHE A 365 25.58 -48.63 15.09
CA PHE A 365 26.84 -48.27 14.41
C PHE A 365 26.86 -48.62 12.89
N GLN A 366 25.77 -49.18 12.35
CA GLN A 366 25.54 -49.54 10.96
C GLN A 366 24.48 -48.66 10.25
N ASP A 367 24.03 -47.54 10.83
CA ASP A 367 23.11 -46.64 10.13
C ASP A 367 23.84 -45.87 9.01
N GLU A 368 23.99 -46.52 7.85
CA GLU A 368 24.61 -45.99 6.62
C GLU A 368 24.07 -44.60 6.27
N LYS A 369 22.79 -44.34 6.57
CA LYS A 369 22.14 -43.06 6.28
C LYS A 369 22.64 -41.92 7.15
N LEU A 370 22.91 -42.18 8.43
CA LEU A 370 23.50 -41.18 9.34
C LEU A 370 24.93 -40.87 8.91
N TYR A 371 25.72 -41.90 8.56
CA TYR A 371 27.07 -41.76 8.05
C TYR A 371 27.11 -40.91 6.76
N ASP A 372 26.23 -41.22 5.80
CA ASP A 372 26.13 -40.48 4.54
C ASP A 372 25.76 -39.02 4.76
N LEU A 373 24.82 -38.72 5.67
CA LEU A 373 24.46 -37.35 6.01
C LEU A 373 25.60 -36.60 6.70
N GLN A 374 26.33 -37.25 7.61
CA GLN A 374 27.49 -36.65 8.28
C GLN A 374 28.63 -36.37 7.27
N SER A 375 28.90 -37.30 6.36
CA SER A 375 29.87 -37.13 5.27
C SER A 375 29.47 -35.97 4.36
N THR A 376 28.20 -35.93 3.93
CA THR A 376 27.63 -34.83 3.12
C THR A 376 27.74 -33.49 3.85
N PHE A 377 27.40 -33.43 5.14
CA PHE A 377 27.52 -32.22 5.95
C PHE A 377 28.98 -31.73 6.00
N PHE A 378 29.94 -32.63 6.22
CA PHE A 378 31.35 -32.30 6.24
C PHE A 378 31.84 -31.75 4.90
N GLN A 379 31.45 -32.39 3.79
CA GLN A 379 31.79 -31.94 2.44
C GLN A 379 31.26 -30.53 2.15
N ILE A 380 29.97 -30.29 2.42
CA ILE A 380 29.34 -28.97 2.20
C ILE A 380 30.02 -27.90 3.07
N LYS A 381 30.30 -28.22 4.34
CA LYS A 381 30.97 -27.29 5.25
C LYS A 381 32.37 -26.94 4.76
N ALA A 382 33.15 -27.92 4.33
CA ALA A 382 34.49 -27.70 3.77
C ALA A 382 34.44 -26.86 2.48
N GLU A 383 33.43 -27.08 1.63
CA GLU A 383 33.21 -26.27 0.43
C GLU A 383 32.85 -24.82 0.77
N LEU A 384 31.95 -24.61 1.74
CA LEU A 384 31.58 -23.27 2.23
C LEU A 384 32.79 -22.52 2.78
N GLU A 385 33.61 -23.16 3.62
CA GLU A 385 34.84 -22.57 4.16
C GLU A 385 35.86 -22.25 3.05
N LYS A 386 35.97 -23.13 2.05
CA LYS A 386 36.84 -22.89 0.88
C LYS A 386 36.36 -21.68 0.06
N GLN A 387 35.07 -21.58 -0.21
CA GLN A 387 34.51 -20.42 -0.92
C GLN A 387 34.63 -19.14 -0.09
N GLN A 388 34.46 -19.22 1.22
CA GLN A 388 34.69 -18.07 2.11
C GLN A 388 36.13 -17.54 2.04
N ARG A 389 37.12 -18.38 1.74
CA ARG A 389 38.51 -17.93 1.53
C ARG A 389 38.79 -17.35 0.13
N ALA A 390 37.88 -17.52 -0.84
CA ALA A 390 38.05 -17.02 -2.21
C ALA A 390 37.68 -15.53 -2.38
N GLY A 391 37.37 -14.82 -1.29
CA GLY A 391 37.11 -13.37 -1.27
C GLY A 391 35.90 -12.96 -2.10
N PHE A 392 35.96 -11.79 -2.74
CA PHE A 392 34.85 -11.18 -3.48
C PHE A 392 34.34 -12.01 -4.67
N LYS A 393 35.12 -12.95 -5.21
CA LYS A 393 34.63 -13.84 -6.29
C LYS A 393 33.57 -14.83 -5.79
N ALA A 394 33.50 -15.07 -4.49
CA ALA A 394 32.61 -16.07 -3.90
C ALA A 394 31.19 -15.56 -3.59
N VAL A 395 30.97 -14.25 -3.53
CA VAL A 395 29.69 -13.69 -3.04
C VAL A 395 28.53 -13.76 -4.05
N GLY A 396 28.84 -14.00 -5.33
CA GLY A 396 27.85 -14.15 -6.39
C GLY A 396 27.26 -12.84 -6.92
N GLN A 397 26.50 -12.94 -8.01
CA GLN A 397 25.90 -11.78 -8.69
C GLN A 397 24.79 -11.12 -7.87
N ALA A 398 23.99 -11.92 -7.13
CA ALA A 398 22.92 -11.39 -6.30
C ALA A 398 23.46 -10.48 -5.19
N PHE A 399 24.58 -10.87 -4.55
CA PHE A 399 25.22 -10.00 -3.56
C PHE A 399 25.65 -8.68 -4.18
N GLN A 400 26.35 -8.72 -5.32
CA GLN A 400 26.89 -7.52 -5.96
C GLN A 400 25.79 -6.52 -6.32
N LEU A 401 24.70 -6.99 -6.93
CA LEU A 401 23.57 -6.14 -7.29
C LEU A 401 22.86 -5.57 -6.06
N PHE A 402 22.66 -6.39 -5.02
CA PHE A 402 22.03 -5.94 -3.79
C PHE A 402 22.93 -4.94 -3.03
N PHE A 403 24.24 -5.18 -2.97
CA PHE A 403 25.19 -4.26 -2.35
C PHE A 403 25.26 -2.92 -3.10
N ASN A 404 25.29 -2.94 -4.43
CA ASN A 404 25.24 -1.73 -5.28
C ASN A 404 23.95 -0.93 -5.06
N LEU A 405 22.82 -1.61 -4.82
CA LEU A 405 21.56 -0.97 -4.43
C LEU A 405 21.72 -0.25 -3.09
N LEU A 406 22.30 -0.91 -2.08
CA LEU A 406 22.49 -0.34 -0.74
C LEU A 406 23.45 0.86 -0.71
N GLN A 407 24.41 0.92 -1.62
CA GLN A 407 25.36 2.05 -1.73
C GLN A 407 24.70 3.37 -2.17
N LYS A 408 23.56 3.32 -2.88
CA LYS A 408 22.87 4.50 -3.41
C LYS A 408 22.00 5.18 -2.36
N LYS A 409 22.61 5.97 -1.48
CA LYS A 409 21.95 6.60 -0.32
C LYS A 409 20.70 7.43 -0.66
N GLU A 410 20.70 8.18 -1.77
CA GLU A 410 19.60 9.10 -2.11
C GLU A 410 18.25 8.40 -2.37
N ASP A 411 18.26 7.16 -2.86
CA ASP A 411 17.05 6.40 -3.24
C ASP A 411 16.98 5.00 -2.60
N GLN A 412 17.86 4.70 -1.64
CA GLN A 412 18.01 3.37 -1.05
C GLN A 412 16.67 2.78 -0.59
N LEU A 413 15.89 3.53 0.19
CA LEU A 413 14.62 3.07 0.74
C LEU A 413 13.54 2.89 -0.33
N ASN A 414 13.50 3.77 -1.33
CA ASN A 414 12.59 3.62 -2.47
C ASN A 414 12.92 2.35 -3.27
N ASN A 415 14.21 2.10 -3.50
CA ASN A 415 14.70 0.92 -4.22
C ASN A 415 14.45 -0.39 -3.46
N LEU A 416 14.66 -0.40 -2.14
CA LEU A 416 14.31 -1.55 -1.29
C LEU A 416 12.81 -1.83 -1.29
N ASN A 417 11.97 -0.79 -1.22
CA ASN A 417 10.52 -0.92 -1.30
C ASN A 417 10.07 -1.44 -2.68
N LEU A 418 10.64 -0.91 -3.78
CA LEU A 418 10.43 -1.42 -5.13
C LEU A 418 10.73 -2.90 -5.25
N LEU A 419 11.91 -3.31 -4.79
CA LEU A 419 12.35 -4.69 -4.82
C LEU A 419 11.40 -5.56 -4.00
N SER A 420 11.08 -5.18 -2.77
CA SER A 420 10.14 -5.91 -1.90
C SER A 420 8.78 -6.15 -2.56
N ILE A 421 8.19 -5.13 -3.19
CA ILE A 421 6.91 -5.25 -3.90
C ILE A 421 7.03 -6.22 -5.09
N GLN A 422 8.10 -6.12 -5.89
CA GLN A 422 8.29 -7.01 -7.05
C GLN A 422 8.53 -8.46 -6.62
N LEU A 423 9.31 -8.70 -5.57
CA LEU A 423 9.52 -10.04 -5.01
C LEU A 423 8.21 -10.65 -4.54
N LYS A 424 7.35 -9.86 -3.88
CA LYS A 424 6.02 -10.32 -3.46
C LYS A 424 5.17 -10.75 -4.66
N HIS A 425 5.08 -9.91 -5.70
CA HIS A 425 4.33 -10.24 -6.91
C HIS A 425 4.88 -11.49 -7.63
N GLU A 426 6.20 -11.58 -7.76
CA GLU A 426 6.86 -12.70 -8.44
C GLU A 426 6.64 -14.01 -7.68
N ARG A 427 6.77 -13.97 -6.35
CA ARG A 427 6.48 -15.10 -5.47
C ARG A 427 5.03 -15.56 -5.61
N ASP A 428 4.07 -14.64 -5.56
CA ASP A 428 2.64 -14.98 -5.67
C ASP A 428 2.32 -15.58 -7.05
N ARG A 429 2.93 -15.06 -8.14
CA ARG A 429 2.85 -15.64 -9.49
C ARG A 429 3.38 -17.07 -9.51
N LYS A 430 4.59 -17.32 -8.99
CA LYS A 430 5.21 -18.65 -8.98
C LYS A 430 4.42 -19.68 -8.18
N ILE A 431 3.81 -19.25 -7.08
CA ILE A 431 2.92 -20.10 -6.28
C ILE A 431 1.68 -20.49 -7.09
N GLN A 432 1.07 -19.57 -7.84
CA GLN A 432 -0.08 -19.86 -8.71
C GLN A 432 0.27 -20.80 -9.86
N GLU A 433 1.48 -20.67 -10.42
CA GLU A 433 1.99 -21.53 -11.50
C GLU A 433 2.39 -22.94 -11.03
N ASN A 434 2.24 -23.29 -9.73
CA ASN A 434 2.67 -24.56 -9.14
C ASN A 434 4.16 -24.91 -9.38
N LEU A 435 5.01 -23.92 -9.68
CA LEU A 435 6.46 -24.09 -9.87
C LEU A 435 7.22 -24.19 -8.52
N ALA A 436 6.61 -24.86 -7.53
CA ALA A 436 6.95 -24.83 -6.10
C ALA A 436 8.28 -25.52 -5.74
N ALA A 437 9.39 -25.01 -6.26
CA ALA A 437 10.71 -25.25 -5.71
C ALA A 437 10.84 -24.52 -4.36
N PRO A 438 11.44 -25.14 -3.32
CA PRO A 438 11.61 -24.53 -1.99
C PRO A 438 12.23 -23.13 -2.01
N PHE A 439 13.13 -22.87 -2.97
CA PHE A 439 13.76 -21.57 -3.16
C PHE A 439 12.75 -20.43 -3.46
N TYR A 440 11.79 -20.65 -4.36
CA TYR A 440 10.82 -19.61 -4.77
C TYR A 440 9.78 -19.32 -3.69
N GLU A 441 9.52 -20.26 -2.77
CA GLU A 441 8.65 -20.02 -1.61
C GLU A 441 9.26 -18.99 -0.64
N GLN A 442 10.59 -18.82 -0.67
CA GLN A 442 11.35 -17.90 0.19
C GLN A 442 11.66 -16.54 -0.46
N LEU A 443 11.24 -16.31 -1.71
CA LEU A 443 11.56 -15.10 -2.45
C LEU A 443 11.00 -13.85 -1.74
N SER A 444 11.88 -13.09 -1.11
CA SER A 444 11.56 -12.00 -0.18
C SER A 444 12.79 -11.12 0.03
N LEU A 445 12.63 -9.95 0.66
CA LEU A 445 13.77 -9.05 0.87
C LEU A 445 14.81 -9.68 1.82
N GLU A 446 14.33 -10.54 2.71
CA GLU A 446 15.05 -11.28 3.74
C GLU A 446 16.10 -12.22 3.12
N ILE A 447 15.82 -12.86 1.98
CA ILE A 447 16.79 -13.74 1.31
C ILE A 447 18.04 -12.97 0.86
N HIS A 448 17.86 -11.72 0.39
CA HIS A 448 18.95 -10.87 -0.03
C HIS A 448 19.76 -10.36 1.17
N TRP A 449 19.07 -10.01 2.27
CA TRP A 449 19.74 -9.65 3.52
C TRP A 449 20.54 -10.83 4.10
N ARG A 450 19.98 -12.04 4.15
CA ARG A 450 20.71 -13.24 4.61
C ARG A 450 21.94 -13.48 3.75
N ASN A 451 21.80 -13.45 2.43
CA ASN A 451 22.93 -13.60 1.52
C ASN A 451 23.99 -12.51 1.73
N ALA A 452 23.58 -11.26 1.95
CA ALA A 452 24.49 -10.15 2.21
C ALA A 452 25.23 -10.29 3.54
N ILE A 453 24.53 -10.72 4.60
CA ILE A 453 25.13 -10.94 5.92
C ILE A 453 26.16 -12.07 5.86
N LEU A 454 25.84 -13.20 5.20
CA LEU A 454 26.81 -14.27 5.01
C LEU A 454 28.02 -13.83 4.18
N SER A 455 27.77 -13.09 3.10
CA SER A 455 28.80 -12.56 2.21
C SER A 455 29.63 -11.45 2.86
N SER A 456 29.19 -10.87 4.00
CA SER A 456 29.89 -9.79 4.69
C SER A 456 31.27 -10.21 5.23
N LYS A 457 31.51 -11.52 5.39
CA LYS A 457 32.81 -12.10 5.78
C LYS A 457 33.81 -12.16 4.63
N ASN A 458 33.35 -11.92 3.40
CA ASN A 458 34.09 -12.11 2.15
C ASN A 458 34.50 -10.79 1.47
N ILE A 459 34.14 -9.67 2.08
CA ILE A 459 34.33 -8.31 1.56
C ILE A 459 35.28 -7.52 2.46
N LEU A 460 35.71 -6.35 2.01
CA LEU A 460 36.61 -5.48 2.79
C LEU A 460 35.87 -4.86 3.99
N ASP A 461 36.60 -4.51 5.06
CA ASP A 461 36.02 -3.87 6.25
C ASP A 461 35.28 -2.56 5.93
N THR A 462 35.76 -1.80 4.93
CA THR A 462 35.10 -0.59 4.44
C THR A 462 33.74 -0.88 3.81
N GLU A 463 33.62 -1.99 3.07
CA GLU A 463 32.38 -2.44 2.46
C GLU A 463 31.44 -3.05 3.50
N GLN A 464 31.99 -3.80 4.46
CA GLN A 464 31.23 -4.35 5.59
C GLN A 464 30.58 -3.22 6.40
N LYS A 465 31.29 -2.10 6.61
CA LYS A 465 30.73 -0.91 7.26
C LYS A 465 29.53 -0.35 6.52
N ILE A 466 29.59 -0.26 5.18
CA ILE A 466 28.45 0.20 4.36
C ILE A 466 27.24 -0.72 4.56
N LEU A 467 27.45 -2.03 4.58
CA LEU A 467 26.38 -3.00 4.79
C LEU A 467 25.76 -2.88 6.20
N ILE A 468 26.60 -2.70 7.23
CA ILE A 468 26.15 -2.47 8.62
C ILE A 468 25.33 -1.18 8.72
N ASP A 469 25.82 -0.07 8.17
CA ASP A 469 25.13 1.22 8.17
C ASP A 469 23.79 1.12 7.41
N ALA A 470 23.78 0.41 6.28
CA ALA A 470 22.58 0.16 5.49
C ALA A 470 21.53 -0.66 6.26
N TYR A 471 21.94 -1.72 6.96
CA TYR A 471 21.04 -2.53 7.77
C TYR A 471 20.51 -1.75 8.98
N HIS A 472 21.37 -0.97 9.64
CA HIS A 472 20.98 -0.06 10.71
C HIS A 472 19.92 0.96 10.26
N ASN A 473 20.09 1.58 9.09
CA ASN A 473 19.10 2.50 8.54
C ASN A 473 17.79 1.77 8.19
N TYR A 474 17.87 0.57 7.58
CA TYR A 474 16.71 -0.26 7.30
C TYR A 474 15.88 -0.56 8.57
N ILE A 475 16.58 -0.84 9.68
CA ILE A 475 16.01 -1.09 11.00
C ILE A 475 15.37 0.19 11.60
N ILE A 476 16.06 1.34 11.56
CA ILE A 476 15.54 2.63 12.07
C ILE A 476 14.24 3.04 11.36
N GLU A 477 14.13 2.74 10.07
CA GLU A 477 12.95 3.04 9.24
C GLU A 477 11.72 2.16 9.57
N GLY A 478 11.85 1.31 10.59
CA GLY A 478 10.82 0.42 11.10
C GLY A 478 10.46 -0.70 10.14
N ASN A 479 11.43 -1.13 9.32
CA ASN A 479 11.25 -2.33 8.51
C ASN A 479 11.52 -3.59 9.36
N PRO A 480 10.79 -4.69 9.10
CA PRO A 480 11.02 -5.93 9.81
C PRO A 480 12.37 -6.54 9.42
N PHE A 481 13.08 -7.10 10.40
CA PHE A 481 14.39 -7.74 10.26
C PHE A 481 14.45 -9.03 11.09
N GLU A 482 15.38 -9.94 10.81
CA GLU A 482 15.48 -11.23 11.49
C GLU A 482 16.74 -11.29 12.37
N ILE A 483 16.59 -11.78 13.61
CA ILE A 483 17.74 -12.13 14.46
C ILE A 483 18.13 -13.61 14.25
N VAL A 484 17.12 -14.47 14.12
CA VAL A 484 17.28 -15.89 13.81
C VAL A 484 16.82 -16.12 12.38
N ASP A 485 17.66 -16.76 11.56
CA ASP A 485 17.21 -17.26 10.26
C ASP A 485 16.22 -18.40 10.50
N GLY A 486 14.91 -18.10 10.45
CA GLY A 486 13.87 -19.09 10.71
C GLY A 486 13.84 -20.26 9.71
N GLY A 487 14.53 -20.14 8.57
CA GLY A 487 14.70 -21.24 7.61
C GLY A 487 15.83 -22.20 8.02
N ASN A 488 16.91 -21.66 8.57
CA ASN A 488 18.15 -22.39 8.84
C ASN A 488 18.43 -22.64 10.33
N PHE A 489 17.65 -22.00 11.23
CA PHE A 489 17.84 -21.97 12.68
C PHE A 489 19.25 -21.55 13.09
N GLU A 490 19.79 -20.51 12.45
CA GLU A 490 21.13 -19.96 12.73
C GLU A 490 21.03 -18.47 13.08
N ILE A 491 21.84 -18.04 14.05
CA ILE A 491 21.99 -16.63 14.44
C ILE A 491 23.24 -16.06 13.81
N GLN A 492 23.13 -14.91 13.12
CA GLN A 492 24.26 -14.20 12.53
C GLN A 492 24.91 -13.26 13.56
N ASP A 493 25.38 -13.85 14.66
CA ASP A 493 25.76 -13.15 15.90
C ASP A 493 26.80 -12.03 15.69
N GLU A 494 27.87 -12.31 14.95
CA GLU A 494 28.95 -11.34 14.71
C GLU A 494 28.44 -10.09 13.97
N PHE A 495 27.64 -10.26 12.93
CA PHE A 495 27.10 -9.16 12.14
C PHE A 495 26.06 -8.37 12.94
N LEU A 496 25.13 -9.07 13.60
CA LEU A 496 24.09 -8.43 14.43
C LEU A 496 24.71 -7.68 15.61
N THR A 497 25.76 -8.20 16.24
CA THR A 497 26.49 -7.49 17.31
C THR A 497 27.04 -6.16 16.80
N LYS A 498 27.67 -6.15 15.62
CA LYS A 498 28.19 -4.92 15.00
C LYS A 498 27.08 -3.90 14.72
N VAL A 499 25.92 -4.35 14.23
CA VAL A 499 24.75 -3.47 14.00
C VAL A 499 24.15 -2.97 15.32
N MET A 500 23.93 -3.86 16.29
CA MET A 500 23.33 -3.52 17.59
C MET A 500 24.22 -2.56 18.39
N TYR A 501 25.53 -2.60 18.19
CA TYR A 501 26.46 -1.63 18.77
C TYR A 501 26.20 -0.18 18.31
N LEU A 502 25.60 0.02 17.14
CA LEU A 502 25.18 1.35 16.68
C LEU A 502 24.00 1.89 17.51
N PHE A 503 23.23 1.00 18.14
CA PHE A 503 22.15 1.35 19.04
C PHE A 503 22.53 1.31 20.53
N ARG A 504 23.81 1.21 20.89
CA ARG A 504 24.29 1.02 22.28
C ARG A 504 23.85 2.10 23.28
N HIS A 505 23.44 3.27 22.80
CA HIS A 505 22.99 4.39 23.63
C HIS A 505 21.45 4.53 23.65
N GLU A 506 20.75 3.66 22.94
CA GLU A 506 19.29 3.63 22.85
C GLU A 506 18.71 2.71 23.91
N LYS A 507 17.51 3.04 24.41
CA LYS A 507 16.78 2.16 25.31
C LYS A 507 15.72 1.38 24.54
N PHE A 508 15.76 0.07 24.72
CA PHE A 508 14.85 -0.84 24.06
C PHE A 508 13.80 -1.40 25.01
N PHE A 509 12.57 -1.47 24.52
CA PHE A 509 11.51 -2.24 25.13
C PHE A 509 11.22 -3.44 24.22
N ILE A 510 11.50 -4.65 24.70
CA ILE A 510 11.33 -5.86 23.91
C ILE A 510 9.99 -6.49 24.29
N MET A 511 9.12 -6.71 23.30
CA MET A 511 7.87 -7.44 23.46
C MET A 511 7.87 -8.64 22.52
N SER A 512 7.65 -9.84 23.06
CA SER A 512 7.57 -11.06 22.25
C SER A 512 6.17 -11.66 22.26
N ILE A 513 5.71 -12.14 21.10
CA ILE A 513 4.47 -12.89 20.97
C ILE A 513 4.77 -14.32 20.51
N ILE A 514 4.64 -15.26 21.44
CA ILE A 514 4.86 -16.69 21.18
C ILE A 514 3.52 -17.40 21.07
N GLY A 515 3.37 -18.27 20.07
CA GLY A 515 2.18 -19.08 19.91
C GLY A 515 2.23 -20.00 18.70
N PRO A 516 1.25 -20.92 18.57
CA PRO A 516 1.18 -21.86 17.46
C PRO A 516 1.23 -21.16 16.10
N GLN A 517 1.72 -21.87 15.09
CA GLN A 517 1.73 -21.35 13.73
C GLN A 517 0.32 -20.99 13.26
N SER A 518 0.18 -19.93 12.47
CA SER A 518 -1.11 -19.50 11.89
C SER A 518 -2.18 -19.12 12.93
N SER A 519 -1.79 -18.77 14.15
CA SER A 519 -2.69 -18.29 15.22
C SER A 519 -3.00 -16.78 15.15
N GLY A 520 -2.73 -16.12 14.02
CA GLY A 520 -2.99 -14.69 13.84
C GLY A 520 -2.00 -13.74 14.53
N LYS A 521 -0.82 -14.20 14.97
CA LYS A 521 0.19 -13.36 15.64
C LYS A 521 0.60 -12.13 14.82
N SER A 522 1.00 -12.32 13.56
CA SER A 522 1.39 -11.22 12.67
C SER A 522 0.21 -10.29 12.37
N THR A 523 -1.02 -10.83 12.31
CA THR A 523 -2.25 -10.04 12.22
C THR A 523 -2.43 -9.15 13.44
N LEU A 524 -2.24 -9.71 14.64
CA LEU A 524 -2.34 -8.99 15.89
C LEU A 524 -1.24 -7.93 16.01
N LEU A 525 0.00 -8.23 15.66
CA LEU A 525 1.11 -7.27 15.67
C LEU A 525 0.87 -6.13 14.68
N ASN A 526 0.42 -6.43 13.47
CA ASN A 526 0.03 -5.40 12.51
C ASN A 526 -1.09 -4.53 13.05
N PHE A 527 -2.09 -5.13 13.70
CA PHE A 527 -3.18 -4.39 14.30
C PHE A 527 -2.73 -3.52 15.48
N LEU A 528 -1.94 -4.07 16.40
CA LEU A 528 -1.49 -3.40 17.63
C LEU A 528 -0.45 -2.33 17.38
N PHE A 529 0.39 -2.50 16.36
CA PHE A 529 1.61 -1.74 16.20
C PHE A 529 1.88 -1.22 14.79
N GLY A 530 1.09 -1.64 13.80
CA GLY A 530 1.28 -1.19 12.42
C GLY A 530 2.61 -1.62 11.81
N THR A 531 3.12 -2.79 12.20
CA THR A 531 4.40 -3.37 11.76
C THR A 531 4.44 -3.76 10.28
N LEU A 532 3.28 -3.82 9.62
CA LEU A 532 3.16 -4.19 8.20
C LEU A 532 3.81 -5.55 7.84
N PHE A 533 3.86 -6.48 8.78
CA PHE A 533 4.29 -7.86 8.55
C PHE A 533 3.42 -8.50 7.46
N ASP A 534 4.02 -9.36 6.64
CA ASP A 534 3.24 -10.13 5.66
C ASP A 534 2.37 -11.17 6.40
N VAL A 535 1.04 -11.06 6.25
CA VAL A 535 0.02 -11.93 6.87
C VAL A 535 -0.61 -12.81 5.79
N ARG A 536 -0.73 -14.11 6.03
CA ARG A 536 -1.29 -15.11 5.11
C ARG A 536 -2.22 -16.06 5.86
N GLU A 537 -3.38 -16.34 5.27
CA GLU A 537 -4.22 -17.47 5.69
C GLU A 537 -3.52 -18.80 5.33
N GLY A 538 -3.36 -19.67 6.32
CA GLY A 538 -2.92 -21.06 6.14
C GLY A 538 -1.45 -21.32 5.77
N ARG A 539 -0.62 -20.31 5.51
CA ARG A 539 0.76 -20.53 4.99
C ARG A 539 1.82 -19.51 5.43
N CYS A 540 1.62 -18.79 6.53
CA CYS A 540 2.60 -17.78 6.96
C CYS A 540 3.98 -18.32 7.36
N THR A 541 4.20 -19.64 7.44
CA THR A 541 5.46 -20.20 7.97
C THR A 541 5.59 -21.70 7.64
N ARG A 542 5.58 -22.11 6.37
CA ARG A 542 6.02 -23.47 6.04
C ARG A 542 7.15 -23.41 5.02
N GLY A 543 8.38 -23.59 5.50
CA GLY A 543 9.22 -24.60 4.89
C GLY A 543 8.47 -25.94 4.97
N LYS A 544 8.40 -26.68 3.87
CA LYS A 544 7.71 -27.98 3.80
C LYS A 544 8.19 -28.92 4.91
N SER A 545 7.35 -29.13 5.91
CA SER A 545 7.18 -30.41 6.62
C SER A 545 5.88 -30.33 7.43
N LYS A 546 5.08 -31.41 7.41
CA LYS A 546 4.04 -31.63 8.42
C LYS A 546 4.71 -31.46 9.80
N ARG A 547 4.42 -30.38 10.52
CA ARG A 547 4.90 -30.16 11.88
C ARG A 547 3.89 -29.33 12.65
N TYR A 548 3.35 -29.93 13.71
CA TYR A 548 2.78 -29.24 14.86
C TYR A 548 3.95 -29.02 15.83
N GLU A 549 4.78 -28.02 15.58
CA GLU A 549 5.84 -27.59 16.49
C GLU A 549 5.83 -26.06 16.49
N LEU A 550 6.08 -25.46 17.65
CA LEU A 550 6.19 -24.01 17.85
C LEU A 550 7.11 -23.39 16.78
N ALA A 551 6.53 -22.69 15.82
CA ALA A 551 7.28 -21.86 14.91
C ALA A 551 7.68 -20.59 15.67
N LEU A 552 8.96 -20.45 15.97
CA LEU A 552 9.58 -19.17 16.29
C LEU A 552 9.50 -18.30 15.02
N ASP A 553 8.57 -17.34 15.01
CA ASP A 553 8.49 -16.29 13.98
C ASP A 553 9.30 -15.12 14.53
N ASP A 554 10.63 -15.24 14.50
CA ASP A 554 11.56 -14.29 15.13
C ASP A 554 11.80 -13.07 14.21
N ARG A 555 10.72 -12.45 13.74
CA ARG A 555 10.76 -11.23 12.92
C ARG A 555 10.62 -10.01 13.80
N PHE A 556 11.72 -9.28 13.90
CA PHE A 556 11.86 -8.12 14.73
C PHE A 556 11.45 -6.84 14.00
N SER A 557 10.74 -5.93 14.67
CA SER A 557 10.51 -4.58 14.13
C SER A 557 10.79 -3.54 15.20
N PHE A 558 11.57 -2.51 14.87
CA PHE A 558 11.70 -1.35 15.74
C PHE A 558 10.58 -0.35 15.48
N LEU A 559 9.94 0.07 16.56
CA LEU A 559 8.97 1.14 16.54
C LEU A 559 9.46 2.25 17.46
N PRO A 560 9.63 3.48 16.96
CA PRO A 560 9.88 4.61 17.84
C PRO A 560 8.64 4.82 18.72
N PHE A 561 8.81 4.73 20.04
CA PHE A 561 7.80 5.04 21.05
C PHE A 561 8.30 6.22 21.89
N GLU A 562 7.67 7.37 21.73
CA GLU A 562 8.00 8.54 22.55
C GLU A 562 7.17 8.52 23.84
N ASN A 563 7.86 8.53 24.98
CA ASN A 563 7.25 8.71 26.28
C ASN A 563 7.66 10.12 26.75
N GLU A 564 6.80 11.11 26.57
CA GLU A 564 7.09 12.54 26.83
C GLU A 564 7.38 12.92 28.29
N LEU A 565 7.44 11.97 29.23
CA LEU A 565 7.74 12.24 30.64
C LEU A 565 9.19 11.99 31.05
N SER A 566 10.05 11.58 30.11
CA SER A 566 11.50 11.61 30.30
C SER A 566 12.16 11.72 28.94
N SER A 567 13.26 12.46 28.84
CA SER A 567 14.08 12.68 27.64
C SER A 567 14.74 11.39 27.09
N GLN A 568 13.99 10.30 26.94
CA GLN A 568 14.44 8.97 26.54
C GLN A 568 13.50 8.45 25.45
N HIS A 569 14.01 8.36 24.22
CA HIS A 569 13.35 7.65 23.13
C HIS A 569 13.31 6.16 23.49
N LEU A 570 12.11 5.61 23.69
CA LEU A 570 11.93 4.18 23.92
C LEU A 570 11.69 3.54 22.54
N LYS A 571 12.58 2.65 22.08
CA LYS A 571 12.34 1.93 20.82
C LYS A 571 11.75 0.55 21.16
N ILE A 572 10.55 0.25 20.69
CA ILE A 572 9.91 -1.05 20.89
C ILE A 572 10.47 -2.01 19.85
N THR A 573 11.05 -3.12 20.27
CA THR A 573 11.37 -4.25 19.40
C THR A 573 10.32 -5.32 19.58
N LEU A 574 9.52 -5.58 18.55
CA LEU A 574 8.53 -6.66 18.57
C LEU A 574 9.17 -7.95 18.10
N VAL A 575 9.06 -9.04 18.86
CA VAL A 575 9.59 -10.38 18.56
C VAL A 575 8.45 -11.32 18.18
#